data_AF-A0A0B8NJI0-F1
#
_entry.id   AF-A0A0B8NJI0-F1
#
_cell.length_a   1.000
_cell.length_b   1.000
_cell.length_c   1.000
_cell.angle_alpha   90.00
_cell.angle_beta   90.00
_cell.angle_gamma   90.00
#
_symmetry.space_group_name_H-M   'P 1'
#
loop_
_entity.id
_entity.type
_entity.pdbx_description
1 polymer ?
#
loop_
_entity_poly.entity_id
_entity_poly.type
_entity_poly.pdbx_seq_one_letter_code
_entity_poly.pdbx_strand_id
1 'polypeptide(L)'
;MSDKEIVESISFGNHQPPSEYVKTDTGQLVTPEFLALIQQSLSGKLSESRQTDELPPEVKALAEELSVIHLPEWRSEVGRKLAEPTVTSIKQAVRVAEYLVKRGVRVHPDLEEIRWTPTPGGQPGVFDTALHLTKDATGNWPAPDPEVFYNLEDIQVTKTDDGLWSATHPRGLATEAPTKTDAYAALVDQLRARIDQARQARDE
;
A
#
# COMPACT_ATOMS: atom_id res chain seq x y z
N MET A 1 9.27 22.64 49.40
CA MET A 1 7.95 22.92 48.80
C MET A 1 8.24 23.87 47.66
N SER A 2 8.48 23.33 46.47
CA SER A 2 8.98 24.08 45.30
C SER A 2 7.84 24.33 44.32
N ASP A 3 7.90 25.52 43.74
CA ASP A 3 7.05 26.13 42.72
C ASP A 3 6.37 25.16 41.74
N LYS A 4 5.04 25.26 41.65
CA LYS A 4 4.29 24.88 40.46
C LYS A 4 4.07 26.15 39.64
N GLU A 5 4.88 26.34 38.61
CA GLU A 5 4.60 27.28 37.52
C GLU A 5 3.22 26.96 36.93
N ILE A 6 2.32 27.94 37.00
CA ILE A 6 1.06 27.95 36.28
C ILE A 6 1.41 28.32 34.85
N VAL A 7 1.34 27.37 33.92
CA VAL A 7 1.41 27.67 32.49
C VAL A 7 0.15 28.46 32.14
N GLU A 8 0.34 29.72 31.76
CA GLU A 8 -0.69 30.61 31.23
C GLU A 8 -1.55 29.86 30.20
N SER A 9 -2.84 29.78 30.48
CA SER A 9 -3.84 29.38 29.49
C SER A 9 -3.85 30.42 28.38
N ILE A 10 -3.26 30.08 27.22
CA ILE A 10 -3.38 30.90 26.02
C ILE A 10 -4.85 30.86 25.58
N SER A 11 -5.60 31.91 25.93
CA SER A 11 -6.90 32.18 25.33
C SER A 11 -6.69 32.61 23.89
N PHE A 12 -6.94 31.70 22.94
CA PHE A 12 -7.11 32.08 21.54
C PHE A 12 -8.38 32.94 21.44
N GLY A 13 -8.19 34.24 21.24
CA GLY A 13 -9.28 35.20 21.04
C GLY A 13 -10.19 34.74 19.89
N ASN A 14 -11.49 34.75 20.15
CA ASN A 14 -12.64 34.56 19.27
C ASN A 14 -12.35 34.70 17.75
N HIS A 15 -11.71 33.72 17.13
CA HIS A 15 -11.74 33.55 15.69
C HIS A 15 -12.98 32.72 15.40
N GLN A 16 -14.10 33.43 15.28
CA GLN A 16 -15.31 32.86 14.73
C GLN A 16 -14.97 32.42 13.30
N PRO A 17 -15.01 31.13 12.97
CA PRO A 17 -14.77 30.70 11.60
C PRO A 17 -15.81 31.37 10.68
N PRO A 18 -15.44 31.69 9.43
CA PRO A 18 -16.40 32.28 8.48
C PRO A 18 -17.67 31.43 8.42
N SER A 19 -18.83 32.07 8.34
CA SER A 19 -20.18 31.51 8.59
C SER A 19 -20.61 30.34 7.69
N GLU A 20 -19.73 29.88 6.80
CA GLU A 20 -19.95 28.87 5.77
C GLU A 20 -19.37 27.50 6.13
N TYR A 21 -18.70 27.34 7.28
CA TYR A 21 -18.18 26.04 7.73
C TYR A 21 -19.09 25.40 8.77
N VAL A 22 -19.45 24.14 8.52
CA VAL A 22 -20.20 23.27 9.43
C VAL A 22 -19.20 22.37 10.15
N LYS A 23 -19.33 22.27 11.48
CA LYS A 23 -18.54 21.35 12.29
C LYS A 23 -19.17 19.96 12.25
N THR A 24 -18.41 18.97 11.80
CA THR A 24 -18.80 17.55 11.82
C THR A 24 -18.76 16.98 13.24
N ASP A 25 -19.39 15.83 13.46
CA ASP A 25 -19.44 15.13 14.76
C ASP A 25 -18.05 14.75 15.30
N THR A 26 -17.05 14.65 14.42
CA THR A 26 -15.63 14.39 14.77
C THR A 26 -14.83 15.68 15.01
N GLY A 27 -15.49 16.84 14.97
CA GLY A 27 -14.91 18.14 15.24
C GLY A 27 -14.21 18.81 14.04
N GLN A 28 -14.24 18.20 12.86
CA GLN A 28 -13.66 18.78 11.64
C GLN A 28 -14.58 19.86 11.06
N LEU A 29 -14.01 20.99 10.63
CA LEU A 29 -14.72 22.06 9.94
C LEU A 29 -14.75 21.77 8.44
N VAL A 30 -15.94 21.64 7.86
CA VAL A 30 -16.16 21.36 6.43
C VAL A 30 -17.22 22.29 5.87
N THR A 31 -17.20 22.57 4.57
CA THR A 31 -18.26 23.40 3.95
C THR A 31 -19.47 22.54 3.56
N PRO A 32 -20.69 23.12 3.47
CA PRO A 32 -21.88 22.45 2.96
C PRO A 32 -21.69 21.81 1.58
N GLU A 33 -20.89 22.42 0.69
CA GLU A 33 -20.60 21.88 -0.64
C GLU A 33 -19.81 20.57 -0.55
N PHE A 34 -18.89 20.47 0.42
CA PHE A 34 -18.14 19.24 0.66
C PHE A 34 -19.02 18.12 1.22
N LEU A 35 -19.96 18.46 2.12
CA LEU A 35 -20.95 17.50 2.62
C LEU A 35 -21.88 17.02 1.50
N ALA A 36 -22.32 17.92 0.62
CA ALA A 36 -23.12 17.57 -0.55
C ALA A 36 -22.35 16.66 -1.52
N LEU A 37 -21.04 16.92 -1.73
CA LEU A 37 -20.17 16.07 -2.54
C LEU A 37 -20.01 14.66 -1.93
N ILE A 38 -19.85 14.55 -0.61
CA ILE A 38 -19.80 13.26 0.09
C ILE A 38 -21.14 12.52 -0.06
N GLN A 39 -22.27 13.21 0.13
CA GLN A 39 -23.59 12.63 -0.04
C GLN A 39 -23.85 12.17 -1.49
N GLN A 40 -23.38 12.92 -2.49
CA GLN A 40 -23.45 12.53 -3.91
C GLN A 40 -22.56 11.32 -4.22
N SER A 41 -21.37 11.25 -3.64
CA SER A 41 -20.47 10.10 -3.75
C SER A 41 -21.05 8.84 -3.09
N LEU A 42 -21.71 8.97 -1.94
CA LEU A 42 -22.34 7.85 -1.23
C LEU A 42 -23.66 7.39 -1.88
N SER A 43 -24.36 8.27 -2.58
CA SER A 43 -25.62 7.95 -3.28
C SER A 43 -25.42 7.34 -4.67
N GLY A 44 -24.17 7.12 -5.10
CA GLY A 44 -23.86 6.49 -6.39
C GLY A 44 -24.20 7.35 -7.62
N LYS A 45 -24.63 8.60 -7.42
CA LYS A 45 -24.90 9.58 -8.49
C LYS A 45 -23.75 10.56 -8.61
N LEU A 46 -22.53 10.05 -8.75
CA LEU A 46 -21.46 10.86 -9.31
C LEU A 46 -21.87 11.18 -10.74
N SER A 47 -22.09 12.46 -11.04
CA SER A 47 -22.15 12.90 -12.43
C SER A 47 -20.94 12.32 -13.14
N GLU A 48 -21.16 11.57 -14.21
CA GLU A 48 -20.08 11.13 -15.10
C GLU A 48 -19.20 12.35 -15.36
N SER A 49 -17.93 12.23 -14.96
CA SER A 49 -16.94 13.27 -15.17
C SER A 49 -17.01 13.64 -16.64
N ARG A 50 -17.45 14.87 -16.92
CA ARG A 50 -17.22 15.48 -18.23
C ARG A 50 -15.75 15.26 -18.57
N GLN A 51 -15.55 14.72 -19.76
CA GLN A 51 -14.34 14.81 -20.58
C GLN A 51 -13.11 15.35 -19.84
N THR A 52 -12.19 14.43 -19.54
CA THR A 52 -10.74 14.59 -19.67
C THR A 52 -10.26 16.01 -19.94
N ASP A 53 -10.28 16.88 -18.93
CA ASP A 53 -9.25 17.91 -18.87
C ASP A 53 -7.95 17.12 -18.77
N GLU A 54 -7.07 17.26 -19.77
CA GLU A 54 -5.75 16.63 -19.75
C GLU A 54 -5.03 17.11 -18.48
N LEU A 55 -5.03 16.26 -17.45
CA LEU A 55 -4.34 16.56 -16.21
C LEU A 55 -2.87 16.78 -16.52
N PRO A 56 -2.22 17.77 -15.88
CA PRO A 56 -0.78 17.93 -15.99
C PRO A 56 -0.06 16.59 -15.71
N PRO A 57 0.99 16.23 -16.47
CA PRO A 57 1.65 14.94 -16.32
C PRO A 57 2.10 14.63 -14.88
N GLU A 58 2.57 15.65 -14.15
CA GLU A 58 2.97 15.54 -12.74
C GLU A 58 1.80 15.17 -11.81
N VAL A 59 0.61 15.72 -12.07
CA VAL A 59 -0.60 15.41 -11.31
C VAL A 59 -1.07 14.00 -11.62
N LYS A 60 -1.03 13.60 -12.89
CA LYS A 60 -1.42 12.25 -13.31
C LYS A 60 -0.54 11.18 -12.67
N ALA A 61 0.78 11.34 -12.75
CA ALA A 61 1.73 10.38 -12.17
C ALA A 61 1.53 10.25 -10.65
N LEU A 62 1.41 11.37 -9.94
CA LEU A 62 1.17 11.34 -8.49
C LEU A 62 -0.23 10.77 -8.15
N ALA A 63 -1.24 11.03 -8.97
CA ALA A 63 -2.58 10.48 -8.76
C ALA A 63 -2.61 8.96 -8.95
N GLU A 64 -1.85 8.42 -9.90
CA GLU A 64 -1.68 6.98 -10.09
C GLU A 64 -1.07 6.32 -8.85
N GLU A 65 0.02 6.88 -8.30
CA GLU A 65 0.63 6.39 -7.05
C GLU A 65 -0.31 6.47 -5.84
N LEU A 66 -1.04 7.58 -5.69
CA LEU A 66 -1.97 7.77 -4.57
C LEU A 66 -3.24 6.92 -4.72
N SER A 67 -3.55 6.45 -5.93
CA SER A 67 -4.71 5.58 -6.17
C SER A 67 -4.51 4.20 -5.55
N VAL A 68 -3.28 3.68 -5.59
CA VAL A 68 -2.89 2.39 -5.02
C VAL A 68 -1.49 2.51 -4.41
N ILE A 69 -1.44 2.65 -3.09
CA ILE A 69 -0.20 2.80 -2.33
C ILE A 69 0.17 1.44 -1.75
N HIS A 70 1.29 0.89 -2.21
CA HIS A 70 1.88 -0.33 -1.69
C HIS A 70 2.82 -0.01 -0.53
N LEU A 71 2.42 -0.35 0.69
CA LEU A 71 3.21 -0.11 1.88
C LEU A 71 4.04 -1.35 2.23
N PRO A 72 5.36 -1.21 2.45
CA PRO A 72 6.21 -2.32 2.87
C PRO A 72 5.85 -2.78 4.28
N GLU A 73 6.43 -3.92 4.68
CA GLU A 73 6.42 -4.35 6.07
C GLU A 73 6.96 -3.22 6.97
N TRP A 74 6.18 -2.84 7.98
CA TRP A 74 6.61 -1.79 8.90
C TRP A 74 7.35 -2.40 10.08
N ARG A 75 8.61 -1.99 10.27
CA ARG A 75 9.44 -2.36 11.41
C ARG A 75 9.77 -1.13 12.26
N SER A 76 9.89 -1.36 13.56
CA SER A 76 10.47 -0.39 14.50
C SER A 76 11.98 -0.24 14.28
N GLU A 77 12.58 0.82 14.83
CA GLU A 77 14.05 1.05 14.80
C GLU A 77 14.85 -0.11 15.41
N VAL A 78 14.25 -0.85 16.36
CA VAL A 78 14.84 -2.04 17.01
C VAL A 78 14.55 -3.33 16.25
N GLY A 79 14.03 -3.26 15.01
CA GLY A 79 13.83 -4.41 14.12
C GLY A 79 12.57 -5.23 14.39
N ARG A 80 11.77 -4.90 15.42
CA ARG A 80 10.48 -5.55 15.69
C ARG A 80 9.47 -5.19 14.60
N LYS A 81 8.80 -6.21 14.06
CA LYS A 81 7.68 -6.07 13.13
C LYS A 81 6.46 -5.43 13.81
N LEU A 82 5.92 -4.37 13.19
CA LEU A 82 4.77 -3.59 13.66
C LEU A 82 3.53 -3.79 12.78
N ALA A 83 3.72 -3.93 11.47
CA ALA A 83 2.64 -4.21 10.52
C ALA A 83 3.12 -5.08 9.35
N GLU A 84 2.21 -5.89 8.82
CA GLU A 84 2.40 -6.61 7.55
C GLU A 84 2.45 -5.63 6.36
N PRO A 85 3.03 -6.03 5.21
CA PRO A 85 2.84 -5.33 3.96
C PRO A 85 1.34 -5.15 3.67
N THR A 86 0.95 -3.95 3.24
CA THR A 86 -0.47 -3.62 3.00
C THR A 86 -0.63 -2.77 1.77
N VAL A 87 -1.82 -2.83 1.18
CA VAL A 87 -2.23 -1.91 0.11
C VAL A 87 -3.30 -0.98 0.65
N THR A 88 -3.15 0.31 0.38
CA THR A 88 -4.16 1.32 0.69
C THR A 88 -4.46 2.18 -0.53
N SER A 89 -5.61 2.85 -0.53
CA SER A 89 -6.05 3.67 -1.66
C SER A 89 -6.66 4.98 -1.19
N ILE A 90 -6.41 6.06 -1.93
CA ILE A 90 -7.03 7.36 -1.67
C ILE A 90 -8.12 7.59 -2.71
N LYS A 91 -9.38 7.55 -2.26
CA LYS A 91 -10.56 7.71 -3.14
C LYS A 91 -10.56 9.02 -3.96
N GLN A 92 -9.94 10.07 -3.43
CA GLN A 92 -9.79 11.38 -4.11
C GLN A 92 -8.35 11.62 -4.58
N ALA A 93 -7.63 10.57 -5.01
CA ALA A 93 -6.22 10.63 -5.39
C ALA A 93 -5.88 11.80 -6.32
N VAL A 94 -6.69 12.05 -7.36
CA VAL A 94 -6.50 13.18 -8.30
C VAL A 94 -6.52 14.53 -7.57
N ARG A 95 -7.54 14.78 -6.75
CA ARG A 95 -7.68 16.04 -6.00
C ARG A 95 -6.53 16.23 -5.01
N VAL A 96 -6.09 15.16 -4.37
CA VAL A 96 -4.95 15.18 -3.44
C VAL A 96 -3.65 15.44 -4.21
N ALA A 97 -3.43 14.78 -5.34
CA ALA A 97 -2.27 14.96 -6.19
C ALA A 97 -2.17 16.41 -6.69
N GLU A 98 -3.26 17.00 -7.20
CA GLU A 98 -3.29 18.41 -7.60
C GLU A 98 -2.90 19.35 -6.47
N TYR A 99 -3.42 19.12 -5.27
CA TYR A 99 -3.10 19.92 -4.09
C TYR A 99 -1.62 19.79 -3.71
N LEU A 100 -1.06 18.58 -3.71
CA LEU A 100 0.34 18.33 -3.38
C LEU A 100 1.29 18.94 -4.44
N VAL A 101 0.97 18.81 -5.72
CA VAL A 101 1.74 19.45 -6.81
C VAL A 101 1.72 20.97 -6.67
N LYS A 102 0.56 21.58 -6.37
CA LYS A 102 0.43 23.02 -6.10
C LYS A 102 1.21 23.48 -4.86
N ARG A 103 1.38 22.60 -3.87
CA ARG A 103 2.25 22.83 -2.70
C ARG A 103 3.74 22.69 -2.99
N GLY A 104 4.12 22.28 -4.20
CA GLY A 104 5.51 22.09 -4.58
C GLY A 104 6.05 20.68 -4.33
N VAL A 105 5.19 19.69 -4.01
CA VAL A 105 5.63 18.29 -3.92
C VAL A 105 5.97 17.79 -5.30
N ARG A 106 7.12 17.12 -5.43
CA ARG A 106 7.62 16.52 -6.67
C ARG A 106 8.21 15.15 -6.37
N VAL A 107 8.04 14.22 -7.30
CA VAL A 107 8.68 12.90 -7.26
C VAL A 107 10.01 13.00 -7.98
N HIS A 108 11.09 12.68 -7.28
CA HIS A 108 12.45 12.67 -7.83
C HIS A 108 12.99 11.24 -7.79
N PRO A 109 13.07 10.53 -8.92
CA PRO A 109 13.50 9.13 -8.96
C PRO A 109 14.89 8.90 -8.34
N ASP A 110 15.77 9.89 -8.42
CA ASP A 110 17.12 9.81 -7.84
C ASP A 110 17.12 9.74 -6.31
N LEU A 111 16.09 10.32 -5.67
CA LEU A 111 15.90 10.33 -4.22
C LEU A 111 15.10 9.14 -3.70
N GLU A 112 14.68 8.22 -4.57
CA GLU A 112 14.04 6.97 -4.13
C GLU A 112 15.03 6.14 -3.29
N GLU A 113 14.64 5.85 -2.06
CA GLU A 113 15.35 4.91 -1.16
C GLU A 113 14.79 3.49 -1.26
N ILE A 114 13.51 3.39 -1.61
CA ILE A 114 12.77 2.15 -1.72
C ILE A 114 11.93 2.16 -2.99
N ARG A 115 11.82 1.01 -3.65
CA ARG A 115 11.02 0.83 -4.86
C ARG A 115 10.17 -0.42 -4.77
N TRP A 116 8.86 -0.26 -4.97
CA TRP A 116 7.98 -1.41 -5.14
C TRP A 116 8.19 -2.03 -6.52
N THR A 117 8.24 -3.36 -6.57
CA THR A 117 8.33 -4.15 -7.79
C THR A 117 7.27 -5.24 -7.75
N PRO A 118 6.54 -5.48 -8.85
CA PRO A 118 5.47 -6.47 -8.90
C PRO A 118 5.98 -7.90 -8.70
N THR A 119 5.07 -8.81 -8.40
CA THR A 119 5.37 -10.22 -8.19
C THR A 119 6.06 -10.81 -9.44
N PRO A 120 7.25 -11.44 -9.30
CA PRO A 120 7.94 -12.05 -10.43
C PRO A 120 7.07 -13.09 -11.16
N GLY A 121 6.91 -12.92 -12.47
CA GLY A 121 6.09 -13.77 -13.34
C GLY A 121 4.57 -13.64 -13.14
N GLY A 122 4.11 -12.74 -12.26
CA GLY A 122 2.70 -12.44 -12.03
C GLY A 122 2.21 -11.25 -12.86
N GLN A 123 0.91 -11.20 -13.15
CA GLN A 123 0.31 -9.95 -13.62
C GLN A 123 0.24 -8.97 -12.43
N PRO A 124 0.70 -7.71 -12.58
CA PRO A 124 0.61 -6.73 -11.51
C PRO A 124 -0.87 -6.48 -11.17
N GLY A 125 -1.28 -6.93 -9.99
CA GLY A 125 -2.61 -6.73 -9.46
C GLY A 125 -2.65 -5.55 -8.49
N VAL A 126 -3.80 -4.87 -8.40
CA VAL A 126 -3.99 -3.74 -7.46
C VAL A 126 -3.77 -4.14 -5.99
N PHE A 127 -3.89 -5.42 -5.65
CA PHE A 127 -3.66 -5.95 -4.30
C PHE A 127 -2.33 -6.73 -4.18
N ASP A 128 -1.43 -6.55 -5.15
CA ASP A 128 -0.15 -7.26 -5.18
C ASP A 128 0.81 -6.70 -4.11
N THR A 129 1.03 -7.47 -3.06
CA THR A 129 1.93 -7.12 -1.94
C THR A 129 3.36 -7.60 -2.21
N ALA A 130 3.82 -7.42 -3.45
CA ALA A 130 5.11 -7.85 -3.97
C ALA A 130 6.33 -7.24 -3.23
N LEU A 131 7.51 -7.23 -3.86
CA LEU A 131 8.73 -6.80 -3.15
C LEU A 131 8.89 -5.29 -3.13
N HIS A 132 9.35 -4.80 -2.00
CA HIS A 132 9.99 -3.49 -1.90
C HIS A 132 11.49 -3.68 -1.84
N LEU A 133 12.18 -3.19 -2.87
CA LEU A 133 13.62 -3.30 -3.03
C LEU A 133 14.29 -2.01 -2.53
N THR A 134 15.50 -2.16 -2.00
CA THR A 134 16.40 -1.06 -1.68
C THR A 134 17.57 -1.07 -2.64
N LYS A 135 18.20 0.10 -2.86
CA LYS A 135 19.45 0.17 -3.63
C LYS A 135 20.52 -0.73 -3.00
N ASP A 136 21.29 -1.39 -3.84
CA ASP A 136 22.45 -2.18 -3.42
C ASP A 136 23.64 -1.29 -3.03
N ALA A 137 24.75 -1.91 -2.63
CA ALA A 137 25.97 -1.19 -2.23
C ALA A 137 26.59 -0.33 -3.35
N THR A 138 26.21 -0.56 -4.60
CA THR A 138 26.65 0.21 -5.77
C THR A 138 25.64 1.29 -6.19
N GLY A 139 24.51 1.41 -5.48
CA GLY A 139 23.46 2.37 -5.76
C GLY A 139 22.45 1.90 -6.83
N ASN A 140 22.54 0.64 -7.28
CA ASN A 140 21.66 0.09 -8.31
C ASN A 140 20.43 -0.57 -7.67
N TRP A 141 19.33 -0.61 -8.42
CA TRP A 141 18.16 -1.39 -8.04
C TRP A 141 18.39 -2.86 -8.45
N PRO A 142 18.54 -3.79 -7.48
CA PRO A 142 18.72 -5.19 -7.83
C PRO A 142 17.48 -5.71 -8.55
N ALA A 143 17.65 -6.61 -9.52
CA ALA A 143 16.51 -7.34 -10.06
C ALA A 143 16.00 -8.33 -8.98
N PRO A 144 14.67 -8.44 -8.77
CA PRO A 144 14.15 -9.41 -7.82
C PRO A 144 14.50 -10.82 -8.30
N ASP A 145 15.16 -11.60 -7.45
CA ASP A 145 15.45 -13.01 -7.72
C ASP A 145 14.21 -13.85 -7.40
N PRO A 146 13.61 -14.56 -8.38
CA PRO A 146 12.46 -15.42 -8.15
C PRO A 146 12.73 -16.50 -7.09
N GLU A 147 13.96 -17.00 -6.97
CA GLU A 147 14.32 -18.03 -5.99
C GLU A 147 14.23 -17.47 -4.55
N VAL A 148 14.66 -16.21 -4.37
CA VAL A 148 14.54 -15.50 -3.09
C VAL A 148 13.10 -15.09 -2.82
N PHE A 149 12.33 -14.73 -3.84
CA PHE A 149 10.93 -14.33 -3.69
C PHE A 149 10.01 -15.49 -3.30
N TYR A 150 10.21 -16.65 -3.93
CA TYR A 150 9.48 -17.90 -3.72
C TYR A 150 10.29 -18.87 -2.83
N ASN A 151 10.79 -18.37 -1.69
CA ASN A 151 11.67 -19.13 -0.81
C ASN A 151 10.97 -20.36 -0.21
N LEU A 152 11.46 -21.55 -0.54
CA LEU A 152 10.90 -22.82 -0.05
C LEU A 152 10.99 -22.95 1.49
N GLU A 153 11.93 -22.26 2.15
CA GLU A 153 12.08 -22.28 3.60
C GLU A 153 10.91 -21.58 4.33
N ASP A 154 10.17 -20.73 3.62
CA ASP A 154 9.01 -20.02 4.19
C ASP A 154 7.72 -20.87 4.18
N ILE A 155 7.78 -22.10 3.67
CA ILE A 155 6.63 -23.02 3.66
C ILE A 155 6.29 -23.46 5.09
N GLN A 156 5.05 -23.22 5.49
CA GLN A 156 4.48 -23.69 6.74
C GLN A 156 3.51 -24.83 6.47
N VAL A 157 3.63 -25.94 7.21
CA VAL A 157 2.74 -27.09 7.03
C VAL A 157 2.01 -27.37 8.34
N THR A 158 0.68 -27.24 8.30
CA THR A 158 -0.22 -27.44 9.44
C THR A 158 -1.23 -28.53 9.12
N LYS A 159 -1.82 -29.12 10.16
CA LYS A 159 -2.90 -30.09 10.00
C LYS A 159 -4.23 -29.35 10.11
N THR A 160 -5.16 -29.57 9.18
CA THR A 160 -6.48 -28.96 9.18
C THR A 160 -7.45 -29.73 10.08
N ASP A 161 -8.57 -29.11 10.43
CA ASP A 161 -9.62 -29.71 11.26
C ASP A 161 -10.26 -30.94 10.59
N ASP A 162 -10.26 -30.98 9.25
CA ASP A 162 -10.75 -32.10 8.44
C ASP A 162 -9.77 -33.29 8.37
N GLY A 163 -8.63 -33.20 9.06
CA GLY A 163 -7.63 -34.26 9.15
C GLY A 163 -6.62 -34.31 7.99
N LEU A 164 -6.73 -33.40 7.01
CA LEU A 164 -5.76 -33.20 5.94
C LEU A 164 -4.56 -32.37 6.42
N TRP A 165 -3.51 -32.34 5.60
CA TRP A 165 -2.36 -31.46 5.79
C TRP A 165 -2.41 -30.32 4.79
N SER A 166 -2.25 -29.09 5.27
CA SER A 166 -2.19 -27.87 4.46
C SER A 166 -0.78 -27.29 4.51
N ALA A 167 -0.15 -27.16 3.34
CA ALA A 167 1.08 -26.41 3.18
C ALA A 167 0.74 -25.01 2.65
N THR A 168 1.25 -23.97 3.30
CA THR A 168 1.01 -22.58 2.95
C THR A 168 2.32 -21.83 2.81
N HIS A 169 2.36 -20.87 1.88
CA HIS A 169 3.46 -19.95 1.65
C HIS A 169 2.96 -18.51 1.84
N PRO A 170 3.75 -17.59 2.41
CA PRO A 170 3.34 -16.20 2.64
C PRO A 170 2.95 -15.44 1.37
N ARG A 171 3.29 -15.95 0.19
CA ARG A 171 2.88 -15.41 -1.12
C ARG A 171 1.48 -15.86 -1.57
N GLY A 172 0.63 -16.31 -0.64
CA GLY A 172 -0.75 -16.68 -0.93
C GLY A 172 -0.90 -17.98 -1.71
N LEU A 173 0.11 -18.84 -1.70
CA LEU A 173 0.04 -20.18 -2.27
C LEU A 173 -0.27 -21.18 -1.16
N ALA A 174 -1.20 -22.08 -1.42
CA ALA A 174 -1.60 -23.11 -0.48
C ALA A 174 -1.94 -24.40 -1.22
N THR A 175 -1.68 -25.55 -0.58
CA THR A 175 -2.05 -26.85 -1.12
C THR A 175 -2.38 -27.79 0.02
N GLU A 176 -3.43 -28.60 -0.18
CA GLU A 176 -3.88 -29.58 0.80
C GLU A 176 -3.66 -31.00 0.28
N ALA A 177 -3.27 -31.92 1.17
CA ALA A 177 -3.08 -33.31 0.83
C ALA A 177 -3.30 -34.25 2.03
N PRO A 178 -3.49 -35.57 1.80
CA PRO A 178 -3.68 -36.54 2.87
C PRO A 178 -2.47 -36.70 3.81
N THR A 179 -1.25 -36.41 3.35
CA THR A 179 -0.04 -36.51 4.18
C THR A 179 0.76 -35.20 4.19
N LYS A 180 1.53 -35.00 5.26
CA LYS A 180 2.40 -33.82 5.43
C LYS A 180 3.37 -33.67 4.25
N THR A 181 3.97 -34.79 3.84
CA THR A 181 4.96 -34.82 2.76
C THR A 181 4.32 -34.50 1.41
N ASP A 182 3.13 -35.02 1.14
CA ASP A 182 2.43 -34.77 -0.13
C ASP A 182 2.04 -33.29 -0.24
N ALA A 183 1.54 -32.69 0.84
CA ALA A 183 1.17 -31.27 0.86
C ALA A 183 2.39 -30.38 0.61
N TYR A 184 3.50 -30.68 1.28
CA TYR A 184 4.76 -29.97 1.09
C TYR A 184 5.31 -30.13 -0.34
N ALA A 185 5.37 -31.36 -0.85
CA ALA A 185 5.89 -31.64 -2.19
C ALA A 185 5.06 -30.94 -3.28
N ALA A 186 3.73 -31.00 -3.17
CA ALA A 186 2.84 -30.34 -4.13
C ALA A 186 3.03 -28.81 -4.13
N LEU A 187 3.22 -28.19 -2.96
CA LEU A 187 3.51 -26.75 -2.89
C LEU A 187 4.89 -26.41 -3.44
N VAL A 188 5.91 -27.23 -3.17
CA VAL A 188 7.25 -27.06 -3.76
C VAL A 188 7.20 -27.13 -5.28
N ASP A 189 6.45 -28.06 -5.86
CA ASP A 189 6.32 -28.16 -7.31
C ASP A 189 5.60 -26.94 -7.91
N GLN A 190 4.59 -26.39 -7.22
CA GLN A 190 3.98 -25.12 -7.62
C GLN A 190 4.98 -23.95 -7.56
N LEU A 191 5.78 -23.84 -6.50
CA LEU A 191 6.80 -22.80 -6.36
C LEU A 191 7.88 -22.90 -7.45
N ARG A 192 8.36 -24.12 -7.76
CA ARG A 192 9.28 -24.36 -8.88
C ARG A 192 8.69 -23.88 -10.21
N ALA A 193 7.45 -24.26 -10.50
CA ALA A 193 6.78 -23.82 -11.73
C ALA A 193 6.69 -22.29 -11.82
N ARG A 194 6.44 -21.60 -10.70
CA ARG A 194 6.42 -20.13 -10.64
C ARG A 194 7.80 -19.50 -10.84
N ILE A 195 8.83 -20.09 -10.24
CA ILE A 195 10.22 -19.65 -10.41
C ILE A 195 10.63 -19.78 -11.89
N ASP A 196 10.34 -20.92 -12.50
CA ASP A 196 10.68 -21.18 -13.91
C ASP A 196 9.94 -20.24 -14.86
N GLN A 197 8.65 -19.99 -14.62
CA GLN A 197 7.86 -18.98 -15.37
C GLN A 197 8.46 -17.58 -15.23
N ALA A 198 8.84 -17.18 -14.00
CA ALA A 198 9.43 -15.87 -13.74
C ALA A 198 10.80 -15.71 -14.40
N ARG A 199 11.59 -16.79 -14.49
CA ARG A 199 12.86 -16.80 -15.23
C ARG A 199 12.64 -16.66 -16.74
N GLN A 200 11.72 -17.44 -17.31
CA GLN A 200 11.40 -17.37 -18.74
C GLN A 200 10.93 -15.97 -19.15
N ALA A 201 10.04 -15.36 -18.37
CA ALA A 201 9.54 -14.01 -18.63
C ALA A 201 10.61 -12.90 -18.53
N ARG A 202 11.79 -13.20 -17.96
CA ARG A 202 12.93 -12.27 -17.89
C ARG A 202 13.87 -12.40 -19.08
N ASP A 203 13.90 -13.57 -19.70
CA ASP A 203 14.77 -13.86 -20.85
C ASP A 203 14.13 -13.46 -22.20
N GLU A 204 12.82 -13.16 -22.20
CA GLU A 204 12.04 -12.61 -23.33
C GLU A 204 12.06 -11.06 -23.37
#